data_AF-A0A957GDH2-F1
#
_entry.id   AF-A0A957GDH2-F1
#
_cell.length_a   1.000
_cell.length_b   1.000
_cell.length_c   1.000
_cell.angle_alpha   90.00
_cell.angle_beta   90.00
_cell.angle_gamma   90.00
#
_symmetry.space_group_name_H-M   'P 1'
#
loop_
_entity.id
_entity.type
_entity.pdbx_description
1 polymer ?
#
loop_
_entity_poly.entity_id
_entity_poly.type
_entity_poly.pdbx_seq_one_letter_code
_entity_poly.pdbx_strand_id
1 'polypeptide(L)'
;MAYCPIGFHTGPGGNPTGIGSYFSALDAARRPAVLKSVDAYGFCRELAALRQNSGVPHVIVFRMSGGNLELPDFSLPAQQSALEHWQRILNNLPPEFNQNNDKAHVWLEVMNEPGKDKAEWIGGFRFHTGGLAVAQGCKLGGPSWSTGEPEPADWNVA
;
A
#
# COMPACT_ATOMS: atom_id res chain seq x y z
N MET A 1 -18.76 3.86 16.42
CA MET A 1 -18.02 4.73 15.49
C MET A 1 -18.61 4.53 14.10
N ALA A 2 -19.01 5.60 13.41
CA ALA A 2 -19.44 5.50 12.03
C ALA A 2 -18.20 5.60 11.11
N TYR A 3 -17.98 4.57 10.30
CA TYR A 3 -16.87 4.48 9.37
C TYR A 3 -17.12 5.39 8.16
N CYS A 4 -16.07 6.02 7.60
CA CYS A 4 -16.21 6.64 6.28
C CYS A 4 -16.06 5.52 5.24
N PRO A 5 -17.10 5.21 4.44
CA PRO A 5 -17.00 4.10 3.48
C PRO A 5 -16.10 4.42 2.27
N ILE A 6 -15.60 5.65 2.18
CA ILE A 6 -14.85 6.16 1.03
C ILE A 6 -13.38 6.27 1.39
N GLY A 7 -12.55 5.49 0.69
CA GLY A 7 -11.10 5.65 0.65
C GLY A 7 -10.65 6.21 -0.69
N PHE A 8 -9.43 6.76 -0.72
CA PHE A 8 -8.84 7.28 -1.95
C PHE A 8 -7.63 6.44 -2.38
N HIS A 9 -7.53 6.25 -3.70
CA HIS A 9 -6.34 5.72 -4.35
C HIS A 9 -5.65 6.89 -5.06
N THR A 10 -4.44 7.24 -4.63
CA THR A 10 -3.64 8.34 -5.19
C THR A 10 -2.42 7.81 -5.94
N GLY A 11 -1.92 8.62 -6.87
CA GLY A 11 -0.70 8.30 -7.61
C GLY A 11 0.01 9.56 -8.10
N PRO A 12 1.07 9.41 -8.91
CA PRO A 12 1.72 10.54 -9.55
C PRO A 12 0.77 11.20 -10.56
N GLY A 13 0.78 12.54 -10.60
CA GLY A 13 -0.02 13.34 -11.53
C GLY A 13 -1.36 13.83 -10.98
N GLY A 14 -2.13 14.50 -11.83
CA GLY A 14 -3.39 15.15 -11.45
C GLY A 14 -3.22 16.41 -10.60
N ASN A 15 -4.34 16.90 -10.04
CA ASN A 15 -4.34 18.02 -9.10
C ASN A 15 -4.53 17.47 -7.66
N PRO A 16 -3.51 17.56 -6.79
CA PRO A 16 -3.59 17.04 -5.42
C PRO A 16 -4.43 17.92 -4.47
N THR A 17 -4.93 19.07 -4.93
CA THR A 17 -5.64 20.04 -4.08
C THR A 17 -6.91 19.43 -3.49
N GLY A 18 -7.13 19.63 -2.19
CA GLY A 18 -8.36 19.27 -1.49
C GLY A 18 -8.31 17.95 -0.72
N ILE A 19 -7.43 17.00 -1.10
CA ILE A 19 -7.34 15.72 -0.39
C ILE A 19 -6.86 15.88 1.05
N GLY A 20 -5.90 16.80 1.29
CA GLY A 20 -5.45 17.14 2.64
C GLY A 20 -6.54 17.76 3.51
N SER A 21 -7.38 18.62 2.93
CA SER A 21 -8.55 19.18 3.62
C SER A 21 -9.58 18.11 3.96
N TYR A 22 -9.81 17.15 3.06
CA TYR A 22 -10.65 15.98 3.33
C TYR A 22 -10.12 15.14 4.49
N PHE A 23 -8.81 14.84 4.50
CA PHE A 23 -8.18 14.10 5.59
C PHE A 23 -8.28 14.82 6.93
N SER A 24 -7.99 16.12 6.95
CA SER A 24 -8.09 16.95 8.15
C SER A 24 -9.52 17.01 8.70
N ALA A 25 -10.52 17.10 7.82
CA ALA A 25 -11.93 17.09 8.23
C ALA A 25 -12.35 15.76 8.86
N LEU A 26 -11.90 14.63 8.29
CA LEU A 26 -12.13 13.30 8.88
C LEU A 26 -11.43 13.14 10.23
N ASP A 27 -10.17 13.57 10.33
CA ASP A 27 -9.40 13.51 11.57
C ASP A 27 -10.05 14.32 12.69
N ALA A 28 -10.44 15.57 12.41
CA ALA A 28 -11.15 16.45 13.34
C ALA A 28 -12.49 15.84 13.79
N ALA A 29 -13.17 15.12 12.89
CA ALA A 29 -14.41 14.39 13.20
C ALA A 29 -14.15 13.03 13.90
N ARG A 30 -12.90 12.69 14.23
CA ARG A 30 -12.47 11.41 14.83
C ARG A 30 -12.84 10.20 13.97
N ARG A 31 -12.82 10.36 12.64
CA ARG A 31 -13.13 9.32 11.66
C ARG A 31 -11.87 8.87 10.93
N PRO A 32 -11.57 7.56 10.89
CA PRO A 32 -10.45 7.07 10.09
C PRO A 32 -10.64 7.34 8.59
N ALA A 33 -9.70 8.05 7.98
CA ALA A 33 -9.49 8.03 6.54
C ALA A 33 -8.83 6.73 6.08
N VAL A 34 -9.06 6.38 4.82
CA VAL A 34 -8.40 5.27 4.11
C VAL A 34 -7.71 5.83 2.87
N LEU A 35 -6.42 5.55 2.75
CA LEU A 35 -5.57 5.98 1.64
C LEU A 35 -4.73 4.80 1.15
N LYS A 36 -4.72 4.57 -0.15
CA LYS A 36 -3.68 3.82 -0.86
C LYS A 36 -2.97 4.77 -1.81
N SER A 37 -1.65 4.92 -1.69
CA SER A 37 -0.86 5.73 -2.63
C SER A 37 0.14 4.86 -3.38
N VAL A 38 0.28 5.11 -4.67
CA VAL A 38 1.24 4.46 -5.57
C VAL A 38 2.26 5.50 -6.00
N ASP A 39 3.55 5.27 -5.76
CA ASP A 39 4.69 6.14 -6.14
C ASP A 39 4.67 7.59 -5.61
N ALA A 40 3.58 8.03 -4.98
CA ALA A 40 3.41 9.38 -4.44
C ALA A 40 3.34 9.34 -2.90
N TYR A 41 4.50 9.20 -2.25
CA TYR A 41 4.57 9.02 -0.80
C TYR A 41 4.12 10.24 0.02
N GLY A 42 4.14 11.45 -0.57
CA GLY A 42 3.76 12.69 0.10
C GLY A 42 2.37 12.61 0.77
N PHE A 43 1.39 11.98 0.12
CA PHE A 43 0.06 11.78 0.69
C PHE A 43 0.08 10.86 1.93
N CYS A 44 0.89 9.80 1.91
CA CYS A 44 1.06 8.89 3.04
C CYS A 44 1.66 9.62 4.23
N ARG A 45 2.69 10.45 3.99
CA ARG A 45 3.36 11.25 5.03
C ARG A 45 2.41 12.25 5.68
N GLU A 46 1.62 12.97 4.89
CA GLU A 46 0.64 13.94 5.41
C GLU A 46 -0.37 13.26 6.35
N LEU A 47 -0.95 12.14 5.91
CA LEU A 47 -1.92 11.40 6.71
C LEU A 47 -1.30 10.69 7.92
N ALA A 48 -0.04 10.24 7.81
CA ALA A 48 0.71 9.67 8.92
C ALA A 48 0.98 10.71 10.00
N ALA A 49 1.35 11.94 9.63
CA ALA A 49 1.54 13.04 10.56
C ALA A 49 0.24 13.40 11.30
N LEU A 50 -0.90 13.46 10.59
CA LEU A 50 -2.22 13.65 11.22
C LEU A 50 -2.51 12.55 12.24
N ARG A 51 -2.35 11.28 11.85
CA ARG A 51 -2.54 10.12 12.73
C ARG A 51 -1.67 10.20 13.99
N GLN A 52 -0.41 10.59 13.85
CA GLN A 52 0.51 10.72 14.99
C GLN A 52 0.09 11.82 15.96
N ASN A 53 -0.39 12.95 15.43
CA ASN A 53 -0.82 14.09 16.24
C ASN A 53 -2.16 13.85 16.96
N SER A 54 -3.11 13.21 16.27
CA SER A 54 -4.49 13.06 16.78
C SER A 54 -4.74 11.71 17.46
N GLY A 55 -3.97 10.67 17.12
CA GLY A 55 -4.23 9.29 17.49
C GLY A 55 -5.42 8.64 16.75
N VAL A 56 -6.02 9.28 15.73
CA VAL A 56 -7.06 8.65 14.91
C VAL A 56 -6.43 7.54 14.06
N PRO A 57 -6.98 6.31 14.05
CA PRO A 57 -6.33 5.16 13.42
C PRO A 57 -6.55 5.12 11.89
N HIS A 58 -6.03 6.10 11.16
CA HIS A 58 -6.07 6.14 9.68
C HIS A 58 -5.44 4.90 9.05
N VAL A 59 -6.02 4.41 7.96
CA VAL A 59 -5.46 3.29 7.18
C VAL A 59 -4.67 3.89 6.02
N ILE A 60 -3.36 3.62 6.00
CA ILE A 60 -2.42 4.19 5.02
C ILE A 60 -1.67 3.04 4.38
N VAL A 61 -1.82 2.88 3.07
CA VAL A 61 -1.12 1.87 2.27
C VAL A 61 -0.23 2.59 1.27
N PHE A 62 1.02 2.15 1.17
CA PHE A 62 1.95 2.62 0.15
C PHE A 62 2.41 1.45 -0.70
N ARG A 63 2.51 1.71 -2.01
CA ARG A 63 2.98 0.77 -3.01
C ARG A 63 3.93 1.49 -3.94
N MET A 64 4.99 0.82 -4.36
CA MET A 64 5.82 1.28 -5.47
C MET A 64 5.45 0.48 -6.71
N SER A 65 5.37 1.15 -7.86
CA SER A 65 5.13 0.54 -9.16
C SER A 65 6.41 0.49 -10.00
N GLY A 66 6.33 -0.21 -11.13
CA GLY A 66 7.39 -0.24 -12.14
C GLY A 66 8.39 -1.41 -11.99
N GLY A 67 8.68 -2.04 -13.13
CA GLY A 67 9.73 -3.04 -13.27
C GLY A 67 9.68 -4.17 -12.24
N ASN A 68 10.80 -4.39 -11.56
CA ASN A 68 10.99 -5.47 -10.58
C ASN A 68 10.54 -5.11 -9.14
N LEU A 69 9.81 -4.00 -8.97
CA LEU A 69 9.17 -3.58 -7.72
C LEU A 69 7.71 -4.04 -7.62
N GLU A 70 7.05 -4.29 -8.76
CA GLU A 70 5.63 -4.73 -8.82
C GLU A 70 5.44 -6.19 -8.42
N LEU A 71 6.33 -7.06 -8.91
CA LEU A 71 6.22 -8.50 -8.77
C LEU A 71 7.54 -9.09 -8.28
N PRO A 72 7.50 -10.12 -7.42
CA PRO A 72 8.68 -10.89 -7.08
C PRO A 72 9.04 -11.87 -8.19
N ASP A 73 10.24 -12.46 -8.08
CA ASP A 73 10.67 -13.48 -9.03
C ASP A 73 10.06 -14.83 -8.68
N PHE A 74 9.09 -15.27 -9.50
CA PHE A 74 8.41 -16.55 -9.32
C PHE A 74 9.24 -17.77 -9.74
N SER A 75 10.39 -17.58 -10.39
CA SER A 75 11.30 -18.68 -10.74
C SER A 75 12.11 -19.19 -9.55
N LEU A 76 12.16 -18.41 -8.47
CA LEU A 76 12.87 -18.74 -7.24
C LEU A 76 11.96 -19.40 -6.20
N PRO A 77 12.53 -20.18 -5.25
CA PRO A 77 11.82 -20.57 -4.04
C PRO A 77 11.26 -19.33 -3.32
N ALA A 78 10.05 -19.45 -2.78
CA ALA A 78 9.31 -18.32 -2.21
C ALA A 78 10.09 -17.59 -1.10
N GLN A 79 10.86 -18.31 -0.29
CA GLN A 79 11.73 -17.74 0.74
C GLN A 79 12.84 -16.86 0.16
N GLN A 80 13.54 -17.34 -0.87
CA GLN A 80 14.61 -16.60 -1.51
C GLN A 80 14.06 -15.35 -2.22
N SER A 81 12.97 -15.53 -2.97
CA SER A 81 12.29 -14.42 -3.64
C SER A 81 11.79 -13.35 -2.66
N ALA A 82 11.29 -13.76 -1.48
CA ALA A 82 10.90 -12.86 -0.41
C ALA A 82 12.06 -12.01 0.09
N LEU A 83 13.23 -12.62 0.33
CA LEU A 83 14.42 -11.89 0.78
C LEU A 83 14.88 -10.87 -0.27
N GLU A 84 15.03 -11.32 -1.51
CA GLU A 84 15.52 -10.47 -2.61
C GLU A 84 14.56 -9.34 -2.94
N HIS A 85 13.26 -9.64 -3.01
CA HIS A 85 12.24 -8.64 -3.32
C HIS A 85 12.07 -7.65 -2.16
N TRP A 86 12.08 -8.11 -0.90
CA TRP A 86 12.04 -7.22 0.26
C TRP A 86 13.23 -6.26 0.29
N GLN A 87 14.44 -6.74 0.03
CA GLN A 87 15.63 -5.88 -0.03
C GLN A 87 15.51 -4.84 -1.16
N ARG A 88 14.98 -5.24 -2.32
CA ARG A 88 14.69 -4.28 -3.41
C ARG A 88 13.73 -3.19 -2.97
N ILE A 89 12.63 -3.56 -2.30
CA ILE A 89 11.67 -2.59 -1.76
C ILE A 89 12.37 -1.62 -0.82
N LEU A 90 13.08 -2.13 0.20
CA LEU A 90 13.78 -1.25 1.16
C LEU A 90 14.76 -0.28 0.50
N ASN A 91 15.48 -0.72 -0.52
CA ASN A 91 16.46 0.10 -1.23
C ASN A 91 15.81 1.24 -2.05
N ASN A 92 14.53 1.10 -2.41
CA ASN A 92 13.80 2.08 -3.23
C ASN A 92 12.76 2.88 -2.43
N LEU A 93 12.54 2.54 -1.17
CA LEU A 93 11.63 3.30 -0.32
C LEU A 93 12.07 4.77 -0.22
N PRO A 94 11.12 5.70 -0.24
CA PRO A 94 11.41 7.11 -0.06
C PRO A 94 12.04 7.34 1.33
N PRO A 95 13.05 8.23 1.46
CA PRO A 95 13.72 8.50 2.74
C PRO A 95 12.76 8.85 3.87
N GLU A 96 11.65 9.53 3.53
CA GLU A 96 10.57 9.92 4.44
C GLU A 96 9.97 8.72 5.19
N PHE A 97 9.92 7.53 4.59
CA PHE A 97 9.34 6.34 5.23
C PHE A 97 10.06 5.94 6.54
N ASN A 98 11.37 6.19 6.61
CA ASN A 98 12.16 5.93 7.81
C ASN A 98 12.18 7.10 8.80
N GLN A 99 11.66 8.26 8.41
CA GLN A 99 11.55 9.43 9.25
C GLN A 99 10.23 9.39 10.04
N ASN A 100 10.18 10.11 11.17
CA ASN A 100 8.96 10.33 11.96
C ASN A 100 8.15 9.07 12.28
N ASN A 101 8.82 7.91 12.38
CA ASN A 101 8.18 6.62 12.69
C ASN A 101 7.05 6.20 11.71
N ASP A 102 7.07 6.67 10.45
CA ASP A 102 6.02 6.38 9.47
C ASP A 102 5.87 4.87 9.21
N LYS A 103 6.95 4.09 9.29
CA LYS A 103 6.95 2.62 9.22
C LYS A 103 6.00 1.92 10.21
N ALA A 104 5.69 2.54 11.34
CA ALA A 104 4.74 2.03 12.32
C ALA A 104 3.27 2.33 11.95
N HIS A 105 3.04 3.13 10.91
CA HIS A 105 1.73 3.67 10.54
C HIS A 105 1.33 3.34 9.10
N VAL A 106 2.30 3.17 8.20
CA VAL A 106 2.09 2.89 6.78
C VAL A 106 2.29 1.42 6.46
N TRP A 107 1.28 0.79 5.86
CA TRP A 107 1.34 -0.57 5.35
C TRP A 107 2.02 -0.58 3.98
N LEU A 108 3.06 -1.40 3.82
CA LEU A 108 3.71 -1.62 2.54
C LEU A 108 2.99 -2.72 1.76
N GLU A 109 2.49 -2.40 0.57
CA GLU A 109 2.05 -3.37 -0.41
C GLU A 109 3.21 -3.64 -1.38
N VAL A 110 3.79 -4.83 -1.28
CA VAL A 110 5.02 -5.22 -2.01
C VAL A 110 4.74 -6.17 -3.19
N MET A 111 3.47 -6.35 -3.54
CA MET A 111 3.09 -7.24 -4.63
C MET A 111 1.75 -6.80 -5.21
N ASN A 112 1.69 -6.59 -6.52
CA ASN A 112 0.49 -6.17 -7.23
C ASN A 112 0.13 -7.20 -8.30
N GLU A 113 -1.13 -7.60 -8.35
CA GLU A 113 -1.73 -8.48 -9.35
C GLU A 113 -0.92 -9.76 -9.69
N PRO A 114 -0.44 -10.53 -8.70
CA PRO A 114 0.25 -11.78 -8.99
C PRO A 114 -0.72 -12.80 -9.63
N GLY A 115 -0.17 -13.76 -10.39
CA GLY A 115 -0.96 -14.85 -10.97
C GLY A 115 -1.81 -15.59 -9.93
N LYS A 116 -3.11 -15.69 -10.18
CA LYS A 116 -4.09 -16.30 -9.26
C LYS A 116 -3.89 -17.82 -9.09
N ASP A 117 -3.16 -18.43 -10.03
CA ASP A 117 -2.77 -19.84 -10.05
C ASP A 117 -1.60 -20.18 -9.11
N LYS A 118 -0.97 -19.18 -8.48
CA LYS A 118 0.24 -19.35 -7.65
C LYS A 118 0.00 -19.25 -6.15
N ALA A 119 -1.19 -19.62 -5.68
CA ALA A 119 -1.63 -19.37 -4.31
C ALA A 119 -0.67 -19.91 -3.22
N GLU A 120 -0.18 -21.15 -3.37
CA GLU A 120 0.77 -21.75 -2.41
C GLU A 120 2.08 -20.97 -2.35
N TRP A 121 2.65 -20.65 -3.52
CA TRP A 121 3.88 -19.86 -3.61
C TRP A 121 3.70 -18.46 -3.00
N ILE A 122 2.57 -17.79 -3.30
CA ILE A 122 2.24 -16.48 -2.74
C ILE A 122 2.11 -16.57 -1.22
N GLY A 123 1.48 -17.63 -0.69
CA GLY A 123 1.40 -17.89 0.74
C GLY A 123 2.77 -17.98 1.41
N GLY A 124 3.68 -18.79 0.83
CA GLY A 124 5.06 -18.91 1.30
C GLY A 124 5.82 -17.58 1.23
N PHE A 125 5.72 -16.85 0.12
CA PHE A 125 6.37 -15.55 -0.04
C PHE A 125 5.90 -14.56 1.03
N ARG A 126 4.59 -14.52 1.29
CA ARG A 126 3.99 -13.63 2.30
C ARG A 126 4.38 -14.01 3.72
N PHE A 127 4.50 -15.30 4.02
CA PHE A 127 4.98 -15.75 5.32
C PHE A 127 6.40 -15.22 5.59
N HIS A 128 7.30 -15.37 4.62
CA HIS A 128 8.69 -14.92 4.78
C HIS A 128 8.83 -13.39 4.79
N THR A 129 8.19 -12.68 3.86
CA THR A 129 8.18 -11.20 3.88
C THR A 129 7.51 -10.64 5.13
N GLY A 130 6.46 -11.28 5.66
CA GLY A 130 5.84 -10.91 6.92
C GLY A 130 6.80 -11.00 8.11
N GLY A 131 7.61 -12.07 8.17
CA GLY A 131 8.67 -12.21 9.17
C GLY A 131 9.72 -11.10 9.09
N LEU A 132 10.15 -10.75 7.87
CA LEU A 132 11.10 -9.66 7.64
C LEU A 132 10.53 -8.30 8.07
N ALA A 133 9.28 -8.02 7.70
CA ALA A 133 8.61 -6.78 8.06
C ALA A 133 8.47 -6.63 9.59
N VAL A 134 8.05 -7.69 10.29
CA VAL A 134 7.96 -7.70 11.76
C VAL A 134 9.32 -7.44 12.41
N ALA A 135 10.37 -8.11 11.94
CA ALA A 135 11.73 -7.93 12.46
C ALA A 135 12.24 -6.49 12.30
N GLN A 136 11.74 -5.75 11.31
CA GLN A 136 12.12 -4.37 11.02
C GLN A 136 11.11 -3.32 11.53
N GLY A 137 10.06 -3.73 12.26
CA GLY A 137 9.03 -2.84 12.77
C GLY A 137 8.15 -2.20 11.68
N CYS A 138 8.06 -2.84 10.51
CA CYS A 138 7.26 -2.40 9.38
C CYS A 138 5.90 -3.11 9.35
N LYS A 139 4.91 -2.46 8.73
CA LYS A 139 3.61 -3.08 8.42
C LYS A 139 3.59 -3.62 7.00
N LEU A 140 3.10 -4.84 6.81
CA LEU A 140 3.00 -5.50 5.50
C LEU A 140 1.54 -5.71 5.10
N GLY A 141 1.14 -5.16 3.96
CA GLY A 141 -0.14 -5.41 3.30
C GLY A 141 -0.13 -6.71 2.48
N GLY A 142 -1.31 -7.27 2.22
CA GLY A 142 -1.45 -8.35 1.25
C GLY A 142 -1.35 -7.85 -0.18
N PRO A 143 -1.17 -8.76 -1.16
CA PRO A 143 -1.25 -8.41 -2.57
C PRO A 143 -2.63 -7.85 -2.90
N SER A 144 -2.67 -6.92 -3.85
CA SER A 144 -3.91 -6.42 -4.43
C SER A 144 -4.18 -7.05 -5.80
N TRP A 145 -5.46 -7.13 -6.15
CA TRP A 145 -5.94 -7.54 -7.46
C TRP A 145 -7.05 -6.59 -7.89
N SER A 146 -7.05 -6.19 -9.16
CA SER A 146 -8.29 -5.74 -9.77
C SER A 146 -9.29 -6.91 -9.82
N THR A 147 -10.56 -6.59 -9.55
CA THR A 147 -11.67 -7.55 -9.69
C THR A 147 -11.99 -7.88 -11.15
N GLY A 148 -11.36 -7.17 -12.09
CA GLY A 148 -11.58 -7.25 -13.54
C GLY A 148 -11.69 -5.85 -14.12
N GLU A 149 -11.35 -5.70 -15.39
CA GLU A 149 -11.79 -4.55 -16.18
C GLU A 149 -13.14 -4.95 -16.81
N PRO A 150 -14.12 -4.04 -16.87
CA PRO A 150 -15.29 -4.35 -17.67
C PRO A 150 -14.84 -4.47 -19.14
N GLU A 151 -15.42 -5.39 -19.88
CA GLU A 151 -15.16 -5.57 -21.30
C GLU A 151 -16.14 -4.71 -22.11
N PRO A 152 -15.86 -4.40 -23.39
CA PRO A 152 -16.80 -3.66 -24.23
C PRO A 152 -18.22 -4.25 -24.26
N ALA A 153 -18.35 -5.57 -24.12
CA ALA A 153 -19.64 -6.26 -24.04
C ALA A 153 -20.43 -5.98 -22.76
N ASP A 154 -19.77 -5.50 -21.70
CA ASP A 154 -20.40 -5.21 -20.40
C ASP A 154 -21.06 -3.83 -20.35
N TRP A 155 -20.69 -2.89 -21.24
CA TRP A 155 -21.27 -1.53 -21.29
C TRP A 155 -21.84 -1.13 -22.65
N ASN A 156 -21.53 -1.82 -23.74
CA ASN A 156 -22.24 -1.62 -25.00
C ASN A 156 -23.53 -2.45 -24.98
N VAL A 157 -24.63 -1.80 -24.58
CA VAL A 157 -25.96 -2.27 -24.95
C VAL A 157 -26.10 -2.10 -26.47
N ALA A 158 -26.21 -3.22 -27.18
CA ALA A 158 -26.50 -3.25 -28.62
C ALA A 158 -27.80 -2.51 -28.98
#